data_AF-A0A535M6X1-F1
#
_entry.id   AF-A0A535M6X1-F1
#
_cell.length_a   1.000
_cell.length_b   1.000
_cell.length_c   1.000
_cell.angle_alpha   90.00
_cell.angle_beta   90.00
_cell.angle_gamma   90.00
#
_symmetry.space_group_name_H-M   'P 1'
#
loop_
_entity.id
_entity.type
_entity.pdbx_description
1 polymer ?
#
loop_
_entity_poly.entity_id
_entity_poly.type
_entity_poly.pdbx_seq_one_letter_code
_entity_poly.pdbx_strand_id
1 'polypeptide(L)'
;MPGSGQSGPHAYRSPFRVAILASLADPFYCFWWTYQFFRFTQREGFPRARSFWWILLPIFGLYVLWQQLDDLRKAAERTNSERVNPALVLGLIIGGLAADRIFGGATDTTVALVTLLAGSVLIGAALYTAQSAVSSYLAAKYPFEQSRRMTVGETVATVLGSLFTALLLVGIFLPG
;
A
#
# COMPACT_ATOMS: atom_id res chain seq x y z
N MET A 1 15.72 -26.82 20.80
CA MET A 1 14.29 -27.17 20.64
C MET A 1 13.61 -26.08 19.83
N PRO A 2 13.00 -26.37 18.68
CA PRO A 2 12.35 -25.36 17.85
C PRO A 2 10.97 -25.04 18.43
N GLY A 3 10.86 -23.89 19.09
CA GLY A 3 9.61 -23.38 19.65
C GLY A 3 8.64 -22.93 18.56
N SER A 4 7.59 -23.72 18.39
CA SER A 4 6.25 -23.41 17.91
C SER A 4 5.85 -21.92 17.82
N GLY A 5 5.37 -21.50 16.64
CA GLY A 5 4.14 -20.68 16.56
C GLY A 5 4.22 -19.21 16.16
N GLN A 6 5.36 -18.61 15.85
CA GLN A 6 5.42 -17.17 15.49
C GLN A 6 5.46 -16.89 13.98
N SER A 7 4.28 -16.98 13.35
CA SER A 7 3.84 -16.08 12.24
C SER A 7 4.70 -15.96 10.97
N GLY A 8 4.76 -17.03 10.16
CA GLY A 8 5.02 -16.93 8.71
C GLY A 8 3.92 -16.15 7.95
N PRO A 9 4.14 -15.84 6.67
CA PRO A 9 4.36 -14.53 6.05
C PRO A 9 3.09 -13.67 5.96
N HIS A 10 3.00 -12.57 6.72
CA HIS A 10 1.85 -11.67 6.56
C HIS A 10 1.84 -10.93 5.21
N ALA A 11 2.98 -10.79 4.54
CA ALA A 11 3.15 -9.97 3.34
C ALA A 11 2.91 -10.71 2.01
N TYR A 12 2.87 -12.05 2.00
CA TYR A 12 2.55 -12.81 0.78
C TYR A 12 1.05 -12.77 0.51
N ARG A 13 0.64 -11.92 -0.45
CA ARG A 13 -0.76 -11.63 -0.78
C ARG A 13 -0.95 -11.47 -2.28
N SER A 14 -2.19 -11.62 -2.73
CA SER A 14 -2.56 -11.31 -4.13
C SER A 14 -2.41 -9.80 -4.40
N PRO A 15 -1.58 -9.38 -5.38
CA PRO A 15 -1.45 -7.97 -5.75
C PRO A 15 -2.78 -7.36 -6.18
N PHE A 16 -3.61 -8.15 -6.89
CA PHE A 16 -4.93 -7.71 -7.34
C PHE A 16 -5.88 -7.42 -6.17
N ARG A 17 -5.86 -8.25 -5.13
CA ARG A 17 -6.63 -8.00 -3.91
C ARG A 17 -6.20 -6.68 -3.27
N VAL A 18 -4.89 -6.47 -3.15
CA VAL A 18 -4.35 -5.23 -2.58
C VAL A 18 -4.75 -4.01 -3.40
N ALA A 19 -4.70 -4.10 -4.74
CA ALA A 19 -5.09 -3.03 -5.63
C ALA A 19 -6.56 -2.62 -5.43
N ILE A 20 -7.48 -3.60 -5.46
CA ILE A 20 -8.92 -3.34 -5.27
C ILE A 20 -9.17 -2.71 -3.91
N LEU A 21 -8.61 -3.28 -2.85
CA LEU A 21 -8.85 -2.78 -1.50
C LEU A 21 -8.24 -1.39 -1.29
N ALA A 22 -7.08 -1.12 -1.87
CA ALA A 22 -6.47 0.21 -1.86
C ALA A 22 -7.31 1.24 -2.61
N SER A 23 -7.89 0.87 -3.77
CA SER A 23 -8.76 1.79 -4.52
C SER A 23 -10.13 2.01 -3.86
N LEU A 24 -10.65 1.05 -3.09
CA LEU A 24 -11.99 1.14 -2.51
C LEU A 24 -12.03 1.55 -1.03
N ALA A 25 -10.88 1.53 -0.35
CA ALA A 25 -10.81 1.71 1.10
C ALA A 25 -9.62 2.60 1.52
N ASP A 26 -9.23 3.53 0.65
CA ASP A 26 -8.29 4.60 0.98
C ASP A 26 -8.91 5.60 1.99
N PRO A 27 -8.17 6.21 2.93
CA PRO A 27 -6.73 6.11 3.23
C PRO A 27 -6.35 4.97 4.20
N PHE A 28 -7.34 4.38 4.88
CA PHE A 28 -7.10 3.43 5.97
C PHE A 28 -6.40 2.16 5.50
N TYR A 29 -6.78 1.65 4.33
CA TYR A 29 -6.14 0.48 3.75
C TYR A 29 -4.68 0.74 3.39
N CYS A 30 -4.37 1.91 2.83
CA CYS A 30 -3.00 2.30 2.50
C CYS A 30 -2.12 2.46 3.74
N PHE A 31 -2.67 3.06 4.80
CA PHE A 31 -1.97 3.15 6.08
C PHE A 31 -1.64 1.75 6.64
N TRP A 32 -2.64 0.86 6.67
CA TRP A 32 -2.46 -0.51 7.11
C TRP A 32 -1.46 -1.27 6.22
N TRP A 33 -1.54 -1.12 4.90
CA TRP A 33 -0.63 -1.79 3.97
C TRP A 33 0.82 -1.30 4.17
N THR A 34 1.02 0.01 4.34
CA THR A 34 2.34 0.59 4.61
C THR A 34 2.93 0.07 5.91
N TYR A 35 2.10 -0.11 6.95
CA TYR A 35 2.50 -0.80 8.18
C TYR A 35 2.95 -2.24 7.93
N GLN A 36 2.20 -3.00 7.13
CA GLN A 36 2.56 -4.38 6.79
C GLN A 36 3.85 -4.45 5.97
N PHE A 37 4.02 -3.55 5.01
CA PHE A 37 5.25 -3.44 4.20
C PHE A 37 6.45 -3.11 5.08
N PHE A 38 6.32 -2.17 6.02
CA PHE A 38 7.36 -1.86 6.99
C PHE A 38 7.74 -3.08 7.83
N ARG A 39 6.76 -3.80 8.38
CA ARG A 39 7.00 -5.03 9.16
C ARG A 39 7.69 -6.11 8.34
N PHE A 40 7.37 -6.20 7.05
CA PHE A 40 8.07 -7.08 6.11
C PHE A 40 9.55 -6.67 5.95
N THR A 41 9.83 -5.41 5.64
CA THR A 41 11.22 -4.95 5.45
C THR A 41 12.10 -5.13 6.70
N GLN A 42 11.51 -4.95 7.89
CA GLN A 42 12.20 -5.23 9.16
C GLN A 42 12.53 -6.73 9.32
N ARG A 43 11.58 -7.61 8.98
CA ARG A 43 11.78 -9.06 9.07
C ARG A 43 12.85 -9.56 8.10
N GLU A 44 12.86 -9.01 6.89
CA GLU A 44 13.87 -9.34 5.87
C GLU A 44 15.25 -8.72 6.14
N GLY A 45 15.38 -7.93 7.22
CA GLY A 45 16.65 -7.34 7.63
C GLY A 45 17.15 -6.26 6.66
N PHE A 46 16.24 -5.54 5.98
CA PHE A 46 16.66 -4.49 5.06
C PHE A 46 17.37 -3.36 5.82
N PRO A 47 18.53 -2.88 5.33
CA PRO A 47 19.47 -2.05 6.08
C PRO A 47 18.88 -0.70 6.54
N ARG A 48 17.80 -0.24 5.90
CA ARG A 48 17.17 1.06 6.17
C ARG A 48 15.83 0.95 6.90
N ALA A 49 15.43 -0.21 7.41
CA ALA A 49 14.18 -0.41 8.13
C ALA A 49 14.26 0.07 9.61
N ARG A 50 14.37 1.39 9.86
CA ARG A 50 14.76 1.93 11.19
C ARG A 50 13.60 2.21 12.18
N SER A 51 12.39 2.58 11.76
CA SER A 51 11.21 2.81 12.64
C SER A 51 9.94 3.01 11.80
N PHE A 52 8.71 2.81 12.31
CA PHE A 52 7.45 3.04 11.54
C PHE A 52 6.88 4.47 11.69
N TRP A 53 7.33 5.21 12.70
CA TRP A 53 6.77 6.53 13.07
C TRP A 53 6.93 7.64 12.01
N TRP A 54 7.65 7.37 10.91
CA TRP A 54 7.82 8.31 9.80
C TRP A 54 6.55 8.59 9.01
N ILE A 55 5.52 7.75 9.11
CA ILE A 55 4.26 7.97 8.38
C ILE A 55 3.52 9.24 8.83
N LEU A 56 3.85 9.75 10.02
CA LEU A 56 3.32 11.02 10.55
C LEU A 56 3.98 12.26 9.91
N LEU A 57 5.10 12.09 9.20
CA LEU A 57 5.80 13.17 8.51
C LEU A 57 5.69 12.94 7.00
N PRO A 58 4.80 13.65 6.27
CA PRO A 58 4.39 13.27 4.92
C PRO A 58 5.56 13.19 3.93
N ILE A 59 6.46 14.17 3.93
CA ILE A 59 7.63 14.19 3.03
C ILE A 59 8.66 13.13 3.44
N PHE A 60 8.93 13.02 4.75
CA PHE A 60 9.89 12.04 5.26
C PHE A 60 9.39 10.61 5.03
N GLY A 61 8.08 10.39 5.10
CA GLY A 61 7.48 9.10 4.85
C GLY A 61 7.59 8.64 3.41
N LEU A 62 7.41 9.54 2.44
CA LEU A 62 7.69 9.25 1.04
C LEU A 62 9.16 8.86 0.83
N TYR A 63 10.08 9.56 1.48
CA TYR A 63 11.51 9.24 1.41
C TYR A 63 11.83 7.86 1.98
N VAL A 64 11.28 7.50 3.15
CA VAL A 64 11.49 6.18 3.74
C VAL A 64 10.86 5.08 2.89
N LEU A 65 9.66 5.30 2.34
CA LEU A 65 9.03 4.37 1.43
C LEU A 65 9.89 4.14 0.18
N TRP A 66 10.47 5.21 -0.39
CA TRP A 66 11.41 5.10 -1.51
C TRP A 66 12.63 4.25 -1.15
N GLN A 67 13.22 4.47 0.02
CA GLN A 67 14.36 3.67 0.49
C GLN A 67 14.01 2.19 0.62
N GLN A 68 12.84 1.88 1.17
CA GLN A 68 12.38 0.50 1.34
C GLN A 68 12.08 -0.20 0.01
N LEU A 69 11.51 0.53 -0.95
CA LEU A 69 11.29 0.03 -2.30
C LEU A 69 12.61 -0.16 -3.06
N ASP A 70 13.59 0.73 -2.88
CA ASP A 70 14.93 0.59 -3.45
C ASP A 70 15.67 -0.62 -2.85
N ASP A 71 15.54 -0.85 -1.54
CA ASP A 71 16.06 -2.04 -0.88
C ASP A 71 15.38 -3.32 -1.40
N LEU A 72 14.05 -3.29 -1.62
CA LEU A 72 13.32 -4.40 -2.25
C LEU A 72 13.80 -4.67 -3.67
N ARG A 73 14.00 -3.62 -4.49
CA ARG A 73 14.54 -3.74 -5.85
C ARG A 73 15.91 -4.42 -5.84
N LYS A 74 16.82 -3.99 -4.96
CA LYS A 74 18.15 -4.59 -4.79
C LYS A 74 18.09 -6.03 -4.29
N ALA A 75 17.14 -6.34 -3.42
CA ALA A 75 16.93 -7.70 -2.93
C ALA A 75 16.40 -8.62 -4.05
N ALA A 76 15.45 -8.12 -4.87
CA ALA A 76 14.91 -8.83 -6.03
C ALA A 76 15.98 -9.12 -7.09
N GLU A 77 16.96 -8.22 -7.26
CA GLU A 77 18.11 -8.46 -8.14
C GLU A 77 18.94 -9.67 -7.70
N ARG A 78 19.09 -9.89 -6.39
CA ARG A 78 19.84 -11.03 -5.85
C ARG A 78 19.07 -12.35 -5.92
N THR A 79 17.74 -12.29 -5.84
CA THR A 79 16.87 -13.49 -5.87
C THR A 79 16.30 -13.78 -7.25
N ASN A 80 16.71 -13.02 -8.28
CA ASN A 80 16.21 -13.11 -9.67
C ASN A 80 14.67 -13.03 -9.75
N SER A 81 14.09 -12.12 -8.97
CA SER A 81 12.63 -11.89 -8.87
C SER A 81 12.20 -10.62 -9.61
N GLU A 82 10.89 -10.39 -9.71
CA GLU A 82 10.33 -9.17 -10.31
C GLU A 82 10.85 -7.93 -9.57
N ARG A 83 11.37 -6.95 -10.33
CA ARG A 83 11.94 -5.73 -9.78
C ARG A 83 10.88 -4.64 -9.72
N VAL A 84 10.75 -4.02 -8.55
CA VAL A 84 9.95 -2.80 -8.42
C VAL A 84 10.72 -1.59 -8.96
N ASN A 85 10.01 -0.64 -9.59
CA ASN A 85 10.53 0.69 -9.86
C ASN A 85 10.08 1.65 -8.74
N PRO A 86 10.96 2.03 -7.79
CA PRO A 86 10.58 2.88 -6.66
C PRO A 86 10.05 4.25 -7.09
N ALA A 87 10.62 4.83 -8.15
CA ALA A 87 10.23 6.16 -8.64
C ALA A 87 8.82 6.14 -9.24
N LEU A 88 8.45 5.06 -9.94
CA LEU A 88 7.09 4.89 -10.47
C LEU A 88 6.08 4.75 -9.33
N VAL A 89 6.35 3.90 -8.34
CA VAL A 89 5.46 3.71 -7.19
C VAL A 89 5.28 5.03 -6.43
N LEU A 90 6.36 5.78 -6.19
CA LEU A 90 6.26 7.09 -5.56
C LEU A 90 5.51 8.10 -6.44
N GLY A 91 5.76 8.12 -7.75
CA GLY A 91 5.06 9.01 -8.67
C GLY A 91 3.55 8.78 -8.66
N LEU A 92 3.11 7.53 -8.61
CA LEU A 92 1.71 7.16 -8.48
C LEU A 92 1.12 7.61 -7.14
N ILE A 93 1.84 7.43 -6.02
CA ILE A 93 1.40 7.89 -4.70
C ILE A 93 1.27 9.42 -4.67
N ILE A 94 2.28 10.14 -5.18
CA ILE A 94 2.26 11.60 -5.25
C ILE A 94 1.11 12.08 -6.14
N GLY A 95 0.87 11.42 -7.28
CA GLY A 95 -0.28 11.71 -8.14
C GLY A 95 -1.62 11.50 -7.43
N GLY A 96 -1.74 10.42 -6.65
CA GLY A 96 -2.92 10.15 -5.81
C GLY A 96 -3.16 11.24 -4.78
N LEU A 97 -2.12 11.62 -4.03
CA LEU A 97 -2.18 12.70 -3.04
C LEU A 97 -2.51 14.07 -3.67
N ALA A 98 -2.01 14.32 -4.89
CA ALA A 98 -2.35 15.53 -5.65
C ALA A 98 -3.83 15.53 -6.05
N ALA A 99 -4.37 14.37 -6.49
CA ALA A 99 -5.78 14.22 -6.80
C ALA A 99 -6.67 14.45 -5.56
N ASP A 100 -6.30 13.91 -4.40
CA ASP A 100 -6.99 14.16 -3.12
C ASP A 100 -7.00 15.65 -2.74
N ARG A 101 -5.90 16.35 -3.01
CA ARG A 101 -5.80 17.78 -2.74
C ARG A 101 -6.75 18.60 -3.60
N ILE A 102 -6.95 18.20 -4.86
CA ILE A 102 -7.90 18.81 -5.79
C ILE A 102 -9.33 18.47 -5.34
N PHE A 103 -9.60 17.20 -5.02
CA PHE A 103 -10.88 16.74 -4.51
C PHE A 103 -11.34 17.56 -3.30
N GLY A 104 -10.46 17.76 -2.30
CA GLY A 104 -10.78 18.55 -1.11
C GLY A 104 -11.03 20.04 -1.34
N GLY A 105 -10.76 20.56 -2.55
CA GLY A 105 -11.07 21.93 -2.96
C GLY A 105 -12.11 22.03 -4.06
N ALA A 106 -12.67 20.90 -4.53
CA ALA A 106 -13.60 20.88 -5.64
C ALA A 106 -14.99 21.36 -5.20
N THR A 107 -15.52 22.37 -5.88
CA THR A 107 -16.92 22.81 -5.72
C THR A 107 -17.85 22.20 -6.76
N ASP A 108 -17.28 21.69 -7.85
CA ASP A 108 -18.01 20.99 -8.92
C ASP A 108 -18.04 19.49 -8.65
N THR A 109 -19.25 18.91 -8.67
CA THR A 109 -19.49 17.48 -8.43
C THR A 109 -18.73 16.58 -9.39
N THR A 110 -18.64 16.96 -10.68
CA THR A 110 -17.92 16.18 -11.70
C THR A 110 -16.43 16.18 -11.42
N VAL A 111 -15.86 17.36 -11.11
CA VAL A 111 -14.45 17.48 -10.73
C VAL A 111 -14.16 16.65 -9.48
N ALA A 112 -15.03 16.71 -8.46
CA ALA A 112 -14.88 15.94 -7.24
C ALA A 112 -14.90 14.42 -7.52
N LEU A 113 -15.85 13.92 -8.31
CA LEU A 113 -15.92 12.51 -8.67
C LEU A 113 -14.71 12.03 -9.48
N VAL A 114 -14.33 12.79 -10.51
CA VAL A 114 -13.20 12.42 -11.38
C VAL A 114 -11.90 12.38 -10.59
N THR A 115 -11.66 13.37 -9.72
CA THR A 115 -10.44 13.43 -8.92
C THR A 115 -10.40 12.38 -7.83
N LEU A 116 -11.52 12.08 -7.17
CA LEU A 116 -11.63 10.97 -6.22
C LEU A 116 -11.32 9.61 -6.90
N LEU A 117 -11.91 9.35 -8.06
CA LEU A 117 -11.68 8.12 -8.82
C LEU A 117 -10.23 8.03 -9.32
N ALA A 118 -9.68 9.12 -9.85
CA ALA A 118 -8.30 9.17 -10.31
C ALA A 118 -7.32 8.91 -9.16
N GLY A 119 -7.52 9.54 -8.00
CA GLY A 119 -6.70 9.30 -6.81
C GLY A 119 -6.75 7.84 -6.37
N SER A 120 -7.96 7.29 -6.26
CA SER A 120 -8.19 5.88 -5.91
C SER A 120 -7.49 4.89 -6.86
N VAL A 121 -7.55 5.14 -8.16
CA VAL A 121 -6.88 4.30 -9.17
C VAL A 121 -5.36 4.41 -9.07
N LEU A 122 -4.82 5.62 -8.91
CA LEU A 122 -3.37 5.84 -8.79
C LEU A 122 -2.78 5.14 -7.56
N ILE A 123 -3.47 5.26 -6.43
CA ILE A 123 -3.08 4.60 -5.18
C ILE A 123 -3.19 3.07 -5.31
N GLY A 124 -4.27 2.56 -5.91
CA GLY A 124 -4.43 1.13 -6.20
C GLY A 124 -3.32 0.59 -7.09
N ALA A 125 -2.96 1.32 -8.15
CA ALA A 125 -1.86 0.96 -9.05
C ALA A 125 -0.51 0.98 -8.33
N ALA A 126 -0.25 1.97 -7.47
CA ALA A 126 0.99 2.05 -6.69
C ALA A 126 1.16 0.81 -5.79
N LEU A 127 0.11 0.46 -5.05
CA LEU A 127 0.13 -0.68 -4.14
C LEU A 127 0.14 -2.01 -4.89
N TYR A 128 -0.51 -2.11 -6.06
CA TYR A 128 -0.41 -3.28 -6.94
C TYR A 128 1.05 -3.53 -7.33
N THR A 129 1.73 -2.51 -7.85
CA THR A 129 3.12 -2.63 -8.33
C THR A 129 4.10 -2.92 -7.19
N ALA A 130 3.89 -2.32 -6.02
CA ALA A 130 4.73 -2.64 -4.86
C ALA A 130 4.47 -4.07 -4.35
N GLN A 131 3.21 -4.49 -4.28
CA GLN A 131 2.83 -5.82 -3.80
C GLN A 131 3.23 -6.93 -4.78
N SER A 132 3.20 -6.71 -6.11
CA SER A 132 3.66 -7.71 -7.09
C SER A 132 5.13 -8.06 -6.87
N ALA A 133 5.98 -7.06 -6.69
CA ALA A 133 7.39 -7.26 -6.41
C ALA A 133 7.64 -7.92 -5.04
N VAL A 134 6.90 -7.54 -3.99
CA VAL A 134 6.98 -8.21 -2.68
C VAL A 134 6.59 -9.68 -2.80
N SER A 135 5.48 -9.98 -3.48
CA SER A 135 5.01 -11.35 -3.64
C SER A 135 5.95 -12.18 -4.52
N SER A 136 6.53 -11.60 -5.58
CA SER A 136 7.54 -12.24 -6.42
C SER A 136 8.82 -12.55 -5.65
N TYR A 137 9.32 -11.59 -4.85
CA TYR A 137 10.47 -11.77 -3.97
C TYR A 137 10.24 -12.91 -2.97
N LEU A 138 9.08 -12.92 -2.30
CA LEU A 138 8.72 -13.96 -1.34
C LEU A 138 8.57 -15.33 -2.00
N ALA A 139 7.98 -15.41 -3.20
CA ALA A 139 7.87 -16.66 -3.94
C ALA A 139 9.24 -17.24 -4.31
N ALA A 140 10.22 -16.39 -4.66
CA ALA A 140 11.57 -16.84 -4.96
C ALA A 140 12.35 -17.26 -3.70
N LYS A 141 12.16 -16.56 -2.58
CA LYS A 141 12.89 -16.82 -1.33
C LYS A 141 12.28 -17.94 -0.48
N TYR A 142 10.96 -18.10 -0.52
CA TYR A 142 10.20 -19.06 0.29
C TYR A 142 9.16 -19.81 -0.58
N PRO A 143 9.59 -20.77 -1.43
CA PRO A 143 8.76 -21.36 -2.49
C PRO A 143 7.58 -22.23 -2.00
N PHE A 144 7.60 -22.69 -0.74
CA PHE A 144 6.55 -23.54 -0.17
C PHE A 144 5.49 -22.76 0.63
N GLU A 145 5.61 -21.43 0.73
CA GLU A 145 4.63 -20.62 1.44
C GLU A 145 3.45 -20.25 0.53
N GLN A 146 2.22 -20.43 1.04
CA GLN A 146 1.00 -20.12 0.31
C GLN A 146 0.44 -18.74 0.68
N SER A 147 -0.26 -18.13 -0.28
CA SER A 147 -0.92 -16.82 -0.11
C SER A 147 -1.95 -16.92 1.01
N ARG A 148 -1.83 -16.02 2.00
CA ARG A 148 -2.67 -16.10 3.19
C ARG A 148 -4.05 -15.48 2.94
N ARG A 149 -5.05 -16.04 3.64
CA ARG A 149 -6.39 -15.46 3.76
C ARG A 149 -6.32 -14.07 4.41
N MET A 150 -7.39 -13.32 4.23
CA MET A 150 -7.54 -11.96 4.77
C MET A 150 -7.28 -11.94 6.28
N THR A 151 -6.43 -11.03 6.74
CA THR A 151 -6.14 -10.91 8.19
C THR A 151 -7.18 -10.03 8.88
N VAL A 152 -7.37 -10.18 10.20
CA VAL A 152 -8.30 -9.32 10.96
C VAL A 152 -7.98 -7.82 10.76
N GLY A 153 -6.70 -7.45 10.75
CA GLY A 153 -6.30 -6.07 10.48
C GLY A 153 -6.62 -5.59 9.06
N GLU A 154 -6.51 -6.48 8.07
CA GLU A 154 -6.92 -6.20 6.68
C GLU A 154 -8.43 -5.95 6.61
N THR A 155 -9.23 -6.81 7.26
CA THR A 155 -10.69 -6.67 7.32
C THR A 155 -11.10 -5.36 7.99
N VAL A 156 -10.52 -5.04 9.16
CA VAL A 156 -10.83 -3.79 9.86
C VAL A 156 -10.45 -2.56 9.01
N ALA A 157 -9.27 -2.58 8.39
CA ALA A 157 -8.82 -1.49 7.53
C ALA A 157 -9.72 -1.32 6.30
N THR A 158 -10.14 -2.42 5.67
CA THR A 158 -11.08 -2.40 4.55
C THR A 158 -12.44 -1.86 4.97
N VAL A 159 -13.02 -2.33 6.08
CA VAL A 159 -14.34 -1.87 6.54
C VAL A 159 -14.31 -0.37 6.85
N LEU A 160 -13.31 0.10 7.61
CA LEU A 160 -13.18 1.52 7.93
C LEU A 160 -12.95 2.37 6.68
N GLY A 161 -12.08 1.92 5.77
CA GLY A 161 -11.83 2.64 4.53
C GLY A 161 -13.05 2.70 3.62
N SER A 162 -13.76 1.60 3.42
CA SER A 162 -14.97 1.59 2.59
C SER A 162 -16.09 2.45 3.19
N LEU A 163 -16.25 2.46 4.52
CA LEU A 163 -17.18 3.38 5.18
C LEU A 163 -16.79 4.84 4.96
N PHE A 164 -15.50 5.15 5.04
CA PHE A 164 -14.99 6.50 4.77
C PHE A 164 -15.22 6.91 3.31
N THR A 165 -14.87 6.06 2.34
CA THR A 165 -15.13 6.32 0.91
C THR A 165 -16.63 6.51 0.64
N ALA A 166 -17.50 5.70 1.24
CA ALA A 166 -18.95 5.88 1.13
C ALA A 166 -19.40 7.24 1.69
N LEU A 167 -18.84 7.68 2.82
CA LEU A 167 -19.13 8.98 3.40
C LEU A 167 -18.65 10.13 2.52
N LEU A 168 -17.47 10.01 1.88
CA LEU A 168 -16.99 10.98 0.90
C LEU A 168 -17.92 11.07 -0.30
N LEU A 169 -18.37 9.93 -0.84
CA LEU A 169 -19.34 9.91 -1.94
C LEU A 169 -20.65 10.58 -1.54
N VAL A 170 -21.18 10.30 -0.35
CA VAL A 170 -22.37 11.00 0.17
C VAL A 170 -22.13 12.50 0.27
N GLY A 171 -20.96 12.93 0.76
CA GLY A 171 -20.56 14.34 0.83
C GLY A 171 -20.57 15.06 -0.51
N ILE A 172 -20.21 14.37 -1.60
CA ILE A 172 -20.23 14.93 -2.96
C ILE A 172 -21.66 15.25 -3.45
N PHE A 173 -22.64 14.45 -3.02
CA PHE A 173 -24.04 14.58 -3.45
C PHE A 173 -24.93 15.31 -2.44
N LEU A 174 -24.39 15.66 -1.26
CA LEU A 174 -25.10 16.50 -0.31
C LEU A 174 -25.06 17.95 -0.81
N PRO A 175 -26.22 18.63 -0.93
CA PRO A 175 -26.25 20.04 -1.28
C PRO A 175 -25.59 20.87 -0.16
N GLY A 176 -24.63 21.70 -0.53
CA GLY A 176 -24.05 22.75 0.31
C GLY A 176 -24.87 24.03 0.28
#